data_AF-A0A3A8RWS0-F1
#
_entry.id   AF-A0A3A8RWS0-F1
#
_cell.length_a   1.000
_cell.length_b   1.000
_cell.length_c   1.000
_cell.angle_alpha   90.00
_cell.angle_beta   90.00
_cell.angle_gamma   90.00
#
_symmetry.space_group_name_H-M   'P 1'
#
loop_
_entity.id
_entity.type
_entity.pdbx_description
1 polymer ?
#
loop_
_entity_poly.entity_id
_entity_poly.type
_entity_poly.pdbx_seq_one_letter_code
_entity_poly.pdbx_strand_id
1 'polypeptide(L)'
;MPAAPLLLSAATSLFATTWLLAAAPFSVAVEPSGFTVQSDGKAVTITQVVPGKPADQAKLTPGMRILRIESPERTFARGPIEQLGQTDLHDALIATWDESLLLFVGNTREDGRYIGLERDDPRPDEEFPGFPLPPEKRARLSLLQQQRHEARRLRELHRTPREKPGLELRHQSEAWVKGGQLRSVDGGGFTGLWIHPELTLDARCPDRLEKVVLSGPSKGLPRTFQPAADSAYTGQDFTFDLPLWSVRDVTRACASGKSSLPVTLRAELSCKDEPALQQSLPVKLSLKCEQTLPDEDAGGLRLMGLRGAPEEYVTGTKAALTVEASGLDSVVPPVASATFVEVDARGKVKKRFATVPVPAGAAEVTTELTLDTSTARTVRLSVEARFADGSTRGSDTREVTIVTPAFVEARRKGYEEGSRRWQALDQRFTLEIPTPCADIAATVAWLRAQPEVESAHGTGHHNYDYRVKGSGITNLVNCHNP
;
A
#
# COMPACT_ATOMS: atom_id res chain seq x y z
N MET A 1 -34.66 -94.36 -0.67
CA MET A 1 -33.97 -93.07 -0.49
C MET A 1 -34.54 -92.07 -1.49
N PRO A 2 -34.92 -90.87 -1.05
CA PRO A 2 -35.74 -89.91 -1.80
C PRO A 2 -34.94 -88.69 -2.29
N ALA A 3 -35.49 -87.96 -3.26
CA ALA A 3 -35.35 -86.51 -3.38
C ALA A 3 -36.52 -85.97 -4.22
N ALA A 4 -37.29 -85.07 -3.62
CA ALA A 4 -38.60 -84.61 -4.06
C ALA A 4 -38.53 -83.34 -4.92
N PRO A 5 -39.51 -83.10 -5.83
CA PRO A 5 -39.67 -81.86 -6.57
C PRO A 5 -40.73 -80.97 -5.89
N LEU A 6 -40.37 -79.80 -5.35
CA LEU A 6 -41.35 -78.84 -4.79
C LEU A 6 -40.76 -77.42 -4.63
N LEU A 7 -40.18 -76.83 -5.68
CA LEU A 7 -39.73 -75.42 -5.66
C LEU A 7 -39.86 -74.75 -7.05
N LEU A 8 -41.04 -74.82 -7.67
CA LEU A 8 -41.31 -74.07 -8.92
C LEU A 8 -42.66 -73.36 -8.98
N SER A 9 -43.42 -73.31 -7.87
CA SER A 9 -44.79 -72.75 -7.84
C SER A 9 -44.94 -71.45 -7.04
N ALA A 10 -43.87 -70.91 -6.46
CA ALA A 10 -43.94 -69.73 -5.59
C ALA A 10 -43.24 -68.46 -6.13
N ALA A 11 -42.53 -68.53 -7.26
CA ALA A 11 -41.77 -67.40 -7.81
C ALA A 11 -42.44 -66.71 -9.01
N THR A 12 -43.60 -67.20 -9.49
CA THR A 12 -44.32 -66.63 -10.64
C THR A 12 -45.58 -65.86 -10.27
N SER A 13 -45.93 -65.75 -8.98
CA SER A 13 -47.15 -65.07 -8.50
C SER A 13 -46.94 -63.64 -7.97
N LEU A 14 -45.69 -63.16 -7.87
CA LEU A 14 -45.37 -61.80 -7.42
C LEU A 14 -44.94 -60.84 -8.55
N PHE A 15 -44.87 -61.33 -9.79
CA PHE A 15 -44.57 -60.52 -10.99
C PHE A 15 -45.77 -60.34 -11.93
N ALA A 16 -46.97 -60.75 -11.50
CA ALA A 16 -48.20 -60.62 -12.28
C ALA A 16 -49.25 -59.68 -11.63
N THR A 17 -48.87 -58.85 -10.66
CA THR A 17 -49.77 -57.91 -9.96
C THR A 17 -49.41 -56.43 -10.11
N THR A 18 -48.37 -56.07 -10.85
CA THR A 18 -48.02 -54.66 -11.15
C THR A 18 -48.58 -54.15 -12.49
N TRP A 19 -49.25 -55.00 -13.27
CA TRP A 19 -49.86 -54.63 -14.54
C TRP A 19 -51.38 -54.71 -14.46
N LEU A 20 -52.01 -53.84 -13.65
CA LEU A 20 -53.42 -53.44 -13.74
C LEU A 20 -53.75 -52.36 -12.68
N LEU A 21 -52.85 -51.40 -12.46
CA LEU A 21 -53.27 -50.09 -11.96
C LEU A 21 -53.74 -49.30 -13.17
N ALA A 22 -55.04 -49.41 -13.49
CA ALA A 22 -55.70 -48.25 -14.08
C ALA A 22 -55.46 -47.12 -13.08
N ALA A 23 -54.58 -46.17 -13.42
CA ALA A 23 -54.22 -45.08 -12.53
C ALA A 23 -55.53 -44.44 -12.03
N ALA A 24 -55.75 -44.46 -10.72
CA ALA A 24 -56.94 -43.83 -10.15
C ALA A 24 -56.98 -42.39 -10.66
N PRO A 25 -58.16 -41.90 -11.11
CA PRO A 25 -58.22 -40.58 -11.70
C PRO A 25 -57.75 -39.54 -10.68
N PHE A 26 -56.80 -38.71 -11.08
CA PHE A 26 -56.23 -37.66 -10.23
C PHE A 26 -56.50 -36.29 -10.82
N SER A 27 -56.54 -35.28 -9.96
CA SER A 27 -56.73 -33.90 -10.38
C SER A 27 -55.47 -33.07 -10.15
N VAL A 28 -55.24 -32.13 -11.05
CA VAL A 28 -54.11 -31.19 -11.03
C VAL A 28 -54.69 -29.79 -11.14
N ALA A 29 -54.45 -28.98 -10.11
CA ALA A 29 -54.72 -27.55 -10.15
C ALA A 29 -53.52 -26.85 -10.81
N VAL A 30 -53.81 -25.84 -11.62
CA VAL A 30 -52.82 -24.95 -12.25
C VAL A 30 -53.17 -23.54 -11.79
N GLU A 31 -52.79 -23.21 -10.57
CA GLU A 31 -53.16 -21.97 -9.90
C GLU A 31 -52.71 -20.71 -10.67
N PRO A 32 -51.50 -20.65 -11.26
CA PRO A 32 -51.04 -19.46 -11.98
C PRO A 32 -51.88 -19.09 -13.21
N SER A 33 -52.52 -20.07 -13.83
CA SER A 33 -53.40 -19.86 -15.00
C SER A 33 -54.88 -20.03 -14.65
N GLY A 34 -55.20 -20.52 -13.45
CA GLY A 34 -56.54 -20.59 -12.89
C GLY A 34 -57.44 -21.68 -13.48
N PHE A 35 -56.95 -22.91 -13.67
CA PHE A 35 -57.78 -24.04 -14.08
C PHE A 35 -57.40 -25.34 -13.37
N THR A 36 -58.26 -26.35 -13.46
CA THR A 36 -58.01 -27.69 -12.93
C THR A 36 -58.32 -28.72 -14.00
N VAL A 37 -57.48 -29.73 -14.10
CA VAL A 37 -57.67 -30.87 -14.98
C VAL A 37 -57.79 -32.15 -14.18
N GLN A 38 -58.49 -33.13 -14.74
CA GLN A 38 -58.53 -34.50 -14.27
C GLN A 38 -57.94 -35.41 -15.34
N SER A 39 -56.99 -36.26 -14.94
CA SER A 39 -56.48 -37.34 -15.78
C SER A 39 -57.07 -38.66 -15.30
N ASP A 40 -57.67 -39.43 -16.21
CA ASP A 40 -58.20 -40.78 -15.96
C ASP A 40 -57.33 -41.89 -16.61
N GLY A 41 -56.13 -41.52 -17.07
CA GLY A 41 -55.21 -42.39 -17.82
C GLY A 41 -55.60 -42.63 -19.29
N LYS A 42 -56.71 -42.06 -19.77
CA LYS A 42 -57.14 -42.08 -21.18
C LYS A 42 -57.31 -40.69 -21.76
N ALA A 43 -57.69 -39.72 -20.94
CA ALA A 43 -57.90 -38.34 -21.32
C ALA A 43 -57.52 -37.40 -20.17
N VAL A 44 -57.04 -36.22 -20.53
CA VAL A 44 -56.86 -35.09 -19.60
C VAL A 44 -57.97 -34.09 -19.88
N THR A 45 -58.93 -33.99 -18.97
CA THR A 45 -60.14 -33.17 -19.14
C THR A 45 -60.13 -31.99 -18.18
N ILE A 46 -60.45 -30.79 -18.65
CA ILE A 46 -60.60 -29.60 -17.82
C ILE A 46 -61.88 -29.74 -17.01
N THR A 47 -61.77 -29.70 -15.69
CA THR A 47 -62.91 -29.89 -14.77
C THR A 47 -63.36 -28.57 -14.17
N GLN A 48 -62.45 -27.62 -14.00
CA GLN A 48 -62.75 -26.32 -13.41
C GLN A 48 -61.93 -25.22 -14.09
N VAL A 49 -62.54 -24.05 -14.24
CA VAL A 49 -61.90 -22.81 -14.67
C VAL A 49 -62.30 -21.71 -13.70
N VAL A 50 -61.32 -20.97 -13.20
CA VAL A 50 -61.52 -19.91 -12.20
C VAL A 50 -61.89 -18.62 -12.91
N PRO A 51 -63.05 -18.00 -12.61
CA PRO A 51 -63.48 -16.76 -13.24
C PRO A 51 -62.45 -15.62 -13.11
N GLY A 52 -62.24 -14.86 -14.19
CA GLY A 52 -61.33 -13.72 -14.25
C GLY A 52 -59.85 -14.05 -14.34
N LYS A 53 -59.44 -15.32 -14.19
CA LYS A 53 -58.05 -15.78 -14.34
C LYS A 53 -57.67 -16.00 -15.81
N PRO A 54 -56.37 -16.17 -16.14
CA PRO A 54 -55.92 -16.32 -17.53
C PRO A 54 -56.69 -17.38 -18.35
N ALA A 55 -57.03 -18.53 -17.76
CA ALA A 55 -57.81 -19.57 -18.43
C ALA A 55 -59.23 -19.16 -18.80
N ASP A 56 -59.93 -18.41 -17.94
CA ASP A 56 -61.27 -17.89 -18.22
C ASP A 56 -61.22 -16.83 -19.34
N GLN A 57 -60.25 -15.92 -19.26
CA GLN A 57 -60.03 -14.89 -20.28
C GLN A 57 -59.71 -15.49 -21.66
N ALA A 58 -58.97 -16.60 -21.67
CA ALA A 58 -58.67 -17.37 -22.87
C ALA A 58 -59.82 -18.29 -23.35
N LYS A 59 -60.99 -18.23 -22.69
CA LYS A 59 -62.20 -18.99 -23.01
C LYS A 59 -62.01 -20.51 -22.94
N LEU A 60 -61.19 -20.95 -21.98
CA LEU A 60 -61.13 -22.35 -21.58
C LEU A 60 -62.44 -22.69 -20.85
N THR A 61 -63.06 -23.83 -21.15
CA THR A 61 -64.31 -24.23 -20.47
C THR A 61 -64.19 -25.64 -19.89
N PRO A 62 -64.86 -25.91 -18.75
CA PRO A 62 -65.02 -27.27 -18.25
C PRO A 62 -65.57 -28.23 -19.32
N GLY A 63 -65.09 -29.46 -19.32
CA GLY A 63 -65.42 -30.50 -20.30
C GLY A 63 -64.50 -30.57 -21.52
N MET A 64 -63.70 -29.53 -21.79
CA MET A 64 -62.70 -29.59 -22.86
C MET A 64 -61.58 -30.59 -22.53
N ARG A 65 -61.11 -31.33 -23.53
CA ARG A 65 -59.95 -32.23 -23.39
C ARG A 65 -58.68 -31.56 -23.90
N ILE A 66 -57.60 -31.72 -23.16
CA ILE A 66 -56.26 -31.33 -23.59
C ILE A 66 -55.68 -32.48 -24.38
N LEU A 67 -55.42 -32.25 -25.67
CA LEU A 67 -54.89 -33.25 -26.59
C LEU A 67 -53.37 -33.18 -26.69
N ARG A 68 -52.79 -31.98 -26.59
CA ARG A 68 -51.36 -31.75 -26.65
C ARG A 68 -50.96 -30.44 -25.95
N ILE A 69 -49.73 -30.40 -25.46
CA ILE A 69 -49.03 -29.19 -25.00
C ILE A 69 -48.00 -28.85 -26.08
N GLU A 70 -48.16 -27.71 -26.75
CA GLU A 70 -47.21 -27.24 -27.77
C GLU A 70 -46.04 -26.48 -27.16
N SER A 71 -46.32 -25.68 -26.14
CA SER A 71 -45.36 -24.78 -25.50
C SER A 71 -45.73 -24.64 -24.02
N PRO A 72 -44.75 -24.45 -23.12
CA PRO A 72 -43.31 -24.54 -23.38
C PRO A 72 -42.85 -25.99 -23.59
N GLU A 73 -41.85 -26.18 -24.44
CA GLU A 73 -41.28 -27.52 -24.69
C GLU A 73 -40.53 -28.04 -23.46
N ARG A 74 -40.97 -29.18 -22.94
CA ARG A 74 -40.35 -29.86 -21.79
C ARG A 74 -40.00 -31.29 -22.17
N THR A 75 -38.74 -31.67 -21.94
CA THR A 75 -38.22 -32.98 -22.36
C THR A 75 -38.97 -34.15 -21.72
N PHE A 76 -39.38 -34.03 -20.45
CA PHE A 76 -40.13 -35.06 -19.74
C PHE A 76 -41.60 -35.18 -20.19
N ALA A 77 -42.14 -34.19 -20.91
CA ALA A 77 -43.55 -34.13 -21.32
C ALA A 77 -43.77 -34.34 -22.83
N ARG A 78 -42.78 -34.89 -23.55
CA ARG A 78 -42.87 -35.13 -25.00
C ARG A 78 -43.79 -36.29 -25.41
N GLY A 79 -44.13 -37.16 -24.46
CA GLY A 79 -45.02 -38.30 -24.67
C GLY A 79 -46.50 -37.92 -24.71
N PRO A 80 -47.39 -38.92 -24.81
CA PRO A 80 -48.84 -38.69 -24.71
C PRO A 80 -49.21 -38.11 -23.34
N ILE A 81 -50.01 -37.03 -23.33
CA ILE A 81 -50.31 -36.27 -22.12
C ILE A 81 -51.07 -37.12 -21.08
N GLU A 82 -51.87 -38.07 -21.53
CA GLU A 82 -52.62 -39.01 -20.71
C GLU A 82 -51.72 -40.00 -19.94
N GLN A 83 -50.46 -40.15 -20.34
CA GLN A 83 -49.48 -41.01 -19.68
C GLN A 83 -48.63 -40.28 -18.64
N LEU A 84 -48.76 -38.95 -18.51
CA LEU A 84 -48.04 -38.18 -17.51
C LEU A 84 -48.60 -38.47 -16.11
N GLY A 85 -47.70 -38.70 -15.15
CA GLY A 85 -48.07 -38.78 -13.74
C GLY A 85 -48.53 -37.42 -13.21
N GLN A 86 -49.08 -37.39 -12.00
CA GLN A 86 -49.63 -36.16 -11.41
C GLN A 86 -48.65 -34.98 -11.39
N THR A 87 -47.42 -35.20 -10.92
CA THR A 87 -46.38 -34.17 -10.87
C THR A 87 -45.95 -33.72 -12.26
N ASP A 88 -45.77 -34.66 -13.18
CA ASP A 88 -45.34 -34.35 -14.55
C ASP A 88 -46.43 -33.56 -15.28
N LEU A 89 -47.69 -33.94 -15.12
CA LEU A 89 -48.82 -33.23 -15.70
C LEU A 89 -48.95 -31.81 -15.13
N HIS A 90 -48.82 -31.67 -13.81
CA HIS A 90 -48.78 -30.36 -13.15
C HIS A 90 -47.68 -29.47 -13.71
N ASP A 91 -46.44 -29.94 -13.70
CA ASP A 91 -45.30 -29.14 -14.16
C ASP A 91 -45.38 -28.85 -15.66
N ALA A 92 -45.94 -29.76 -16.46
CA ALA A 92 -46.14 -29.58 -17.89
C ALA A 92 -47.23 -28.54 -18.22
N LEU A 93 -48.21 -28.35 -17.34
CA LEU A 93 -49.32 -27.42 -17.53
C LEU A 93 -49.09 -26.03 -16.91
N ILE A 94 -47.90 -25.75 -16.38
CA ILE A 94 -47.57 -24.41 -15.88
C ILE A 94 -46.90 -23.60 -17.00
N ALA A 95 -47.36 -22.37 -17.26
CA ALA A 95 -46.64 -21.43 -18.13
C ALA A 95 -45.33 -20.96 -17.47
N THR A 96 -44.31 -20.58 -18.24
CA THR A 96 -43.15 -19.86 -17.67
C THR A 96 -43.43 -18.35 -17.70
N TRP A 97 -42.54 -17.53 -17.14
CA TRP A 97 -42.68 -16.06 -17.24
C TRP A 97 -42.30 -15.50 -18.61
N ASP A 98 -41.66 -16.30 -19.46
CA ASP A 98 -41.18 -15.86 -20.77
C ASP A 98 -41.73 -16.72 -21.93
N GLU A 99 -42.49 -17.77 -21.62
CA GLU A 99 -43.13 -18.67 -22.57
C GLU A 99 -44.55 -19.00 -22.10
N SER A 100 -45.54 -18.59 -22.91
CA SER A 100 -46.94 -18.94 -22.70
C SER A 100 -47.14 -20.46 -22.77
N LEU A 101 -48.11 -20.95 -22.00
CA LEU A 101 -48.60 -22.32 -22.14
C LEU A 101 -49.57 -22.39 -23.32
N LEU A 102 -49.15 -23.04 -24.41
CA LEU A 102 -49.98 -23.24 -25.60
C LEU A 102 -50.55 -24.67 -25.59
N LEU A 103 -51.86 -24.77 -25.40
CA LEU A 103 -52.59 -26.03 -25.37
C LEU A 103 -53.34 -26.25 -26.68
N PHE A 104 -53.32 -27.46 -27.20
CA PHE A 104 -54.26 -27.91 -28.23
C PHE A 104 -55.42 -28.65 -27.56
N VAL A 105 -56.61 -28.08 -27.60
CA VAL A 105 -57.80 -28.59 -26.89
C VAL A 105 -58.94 -28.89 -27.87
N GLY A 106 -59.66 -29.99 -27.64
CA GLY A 106 -60.74 -30.47 -28.51
C GLY A 106 -61.21 -31.86 -28.07
N ASN A 107 -62.34 -32.35 -28.58
CA ASN A 107 -62.77 -33.72 -28.28
C ASN A 107 -61.99 -34.75 -29.10
N THR A 108 -61.59 -34.37 -30.32
CA THR A 108 -60.78 -35.12 -31.27
C THR A 108 -59.70 -34.20 -31.85
N ARG A 109 -58.76 -34.77 -32.62
CA ARG A 109 -57.74 -33.94 -33.29
C ARG A 109 -58.33 -33.03 -34.38
N GLU A 110 -59.50 -33.37 -34.91
CA GLU A 110 -60.13 -32.69 -36.04
C GLU A 110 -60.92 -31.44 -35.59
N ASP A 111 -61.47 -31.44 -34.38
CA ASP A 111 -62.18 -30.29 -33.78
C ASP A 111 -61.29 -29.46 -32.84
N GLY A 112 -60.00 -29.81 -32.76
CA GLY A 112 -59.07 -29.18 -31.85
C GLY A 112 -58.70 -27.74 -32.24
N ARG A 113 -58.42 -26.92 -31.23
CA ARG A 113 -57.98 -25.53 -31.38
C ARG A 113 -56.87 -25.20 -30.39
N TYR A 114 -56.06 -24.21 -30.73
CA TYR A 114 -55.01 -23.70 -29.85
C TYR A 114 -55.54 -22.67 -28.86
N ILE A 115 -55.13 -22.78 -27.60
CA ILE A 115 -55.38 -21.81 -26.54
C ILE A 115 -54.05 -21.48 -25.87
N GLY A 116 -53.65 -20.21 -25.91
CA GLY A 116 -52.49 -19.68 -25.19
C GLY A 116 -52.90 -19.19 -23.80
N LEU A 117 -52.15 -19.60 -22.79
CA LEU A 117 -52.37 -19.27 -21.39
C LEU A 117 -51.10 -18.65 -20.80
N GLU A 118 -51.27 -17.48 -20.21
CA GLU A 118 -50.25 -16.85 -19.39
C GLU A 118 -50.40 -17.26 -17.92
N ARG A 119 -49.38 -16.94 -17.13
CA ARG A 119 -49.44 -16.99 -15.67
C ARG A 119 -49.63 -15.58 -15.09
N ASP A 120 -50.30 -15.48 -13.94
CA ASP A 120 -50.62 -14.19 -13.31
C ASP A 120 -49.91 -13.91 -11.97
N ASP A 121 -48.98 -14.79 -11.57
CA ASP A 121 -48.19 -14.63 -10.36
C ASP A 121 -46.86 -13.88 -10.62
N PRO A 122 -46.33 -13.16 -9.61
CA PRO A 122 -45.18 -12.29 -9.80
C PRO A 122 -43.91 -13.05 -10.17
N ARG A 123 -43.08 -12.43 -11.02
CA ARG A 123 -41.76 -12.96 -11.38
C ARG A 123 -40.84 -12.93 -10.15
N PRO A 124 -40.12 -14.01 -9.82
CA PRO A 124 -39.14 -14.01 -8.74
C PRO A 124 -37.92 -13.14 -9.09
N ASP A 125 -37.27 -12.57 -8.07
CA ASP A 125 -36.05 -11.76 -8.22
C ASP A 125 -34.89 -12.57 -8.84
N GLU A 126 -34.81 -13.87 -8.56
CA GLU A 126 -33.83 -14.79 -9.15
C GLU A 126 -34.54 -15.94 -9.91
N GLU A 127 -34.25 -16.08 -11.21
CA GLU A 127 -34.83 -17.11 -12.09
C GLU A 127 -34.41 -18.54 -11.70
N PHE A 128 -33.19 -18.72 -11.17
CA PHE A 128 -32.62 -20.02 -10.80
C PHE A 128 -32.03 -19.99 -9.37
N PRO A 129 -32.87 -20.02 -8.33
CA PRO A 129 -32.42 -19.92 -6.94
C PRO A 129 -31.56 -21.13 -6.56
N GLY A 130 -30.41 -20.87 -5.92
CA GLY A 130 -29.46 -21.91 -5.51
C GLY A 130 -28.59 -22.46 -6.65
N PHE A 131 -28.12 -21.58 -7.53
CA PHE A 131 -27.28 -21.93 -8.68
C PHE A 131 -25.93 -22.58 -8.27
N PRO A 132 -25.46 -23.66 -8.95
CA PRO A 132 -26.14 -24.38 -10.03
C PRO A 132 -27.29 -25.26 -9.51
N LEU A 133 -28.41 -25.27 -10.24
CA LEU A 133 -29.56 -26.12 -9.93
C LEU A 133 -29.18 -27.61 -9.89
N PRO A 134 -29.74 -28.38 -8.93
CA PRO A 134 -29.56 -29.84 -8.88
C PRO A 134 -30.17 -30.53 -10.12
N PRO A 135 -29.68 -31.72 -10.51
CA PRO A 135 -30.12 -32.41 -11.74
C PRO A 135 -31.63 -32.58 -11.86
N GLU A 136 -32.30 -32.89 -10.75
CA GLU A 136 -33.76 -33.08 -10.68
C GLU A 136 -34.52 -31.81 -11.06
N LYS A 137 -34.10 -30.64 -10.57
CA LYS A 137 -34.71 -29.35 -10.93
C LYS A 137 -34.38 -28.93 -12.36
N ARG A 138 -33.17 -29.23 -12.84
CA ARG A 138 -32.77 -28.96 -14.23
C ARG A 138 -33.61 -29.73 -15.24
N ALA A 139 -33.97 -30.97 -14.93
CA ALA A 139 -34.79 -31.80 -15.80
C ALA A 139 -36.22 -31.27 -15.98
N ARG A 140 -36.70 -30.40 -15.07
CA ARG A 140 -38.03 -29.78 -15.11
C ARG A 140 -38.11 -28.47 -15.90
N LEU A 141 -36.96 -27.90 -16.28
CA LEU A 141 -36.89 -26.66 -17.05
C LEU A 141 -37.41 -26.84 -18.48
N SER A 142 -38.03 -25.80 -19.04
CA SER A 142 -38.28 -25.73 -20.50
C SER A 142 -36.96 -25.70 -21.29
N LEU A 143 -37.00 -25.99 -22.59
CA LEU A 143 -35.81 -25.89 -23.43
C LEU A 143 -35.16 -24.49 -23.39
N LEU A 144 -35.96 -23.43 -23.39
CA LEU A 144 -35.44 -22.06 -23.30
C LEU A 144 -34.80 -21.77 -21.94
N GLN A 145 -35.43 -22.22 -20.85
CA GLN A 145 -34.86 -22.12 -19.50
C GLN A 145 -33.56 -22.93 -19.36
N GLN A 146 -33.46 -24.11 -19.98
CA GLN A 146 -32.24 -24.91 -20.02
C GLN A 146 -31.09 -24.17 -20.72
N GLN A 147 -31.37 -23.54 -21.87
CA GLN A 147 -30.38 -22.74 -22.61
C GLN A 147 -29.86 -21.58 -21.76
N ARG A 148 -30.75 -20.86 -21.06
CA ARG A 148 -30.35 -19.75 -20.17
C ARG A 148 -29.57 -20.22 -18.95
N HIS A 149 -29.98 -21.35 -18.35
CA HIS A 149 -29.27 -21.97 -17.25
C HIS A 149 -27.84 -22.33 -17.66
N GLU A 150 -27.66 -22.94 -18.83
CA GLU A 150 -26.34 -23.30 -19.34
C GLU A 150 -25.51 -22.05 -19.73
N ALA A 151 -26.14 -21.01 -20.31
CA ALA A 151 -25.47 -19.75 -20.60
C ALA A 151 -24.95 -19.07 -19.32
N ARG A 152 -25.73 -19.06 -18.22
CA ARG A 152 -25.28 -18.59 -16.91
C ARG A 152 -24.12 -19.45 -16.40
N ARG A 153 -24.22 -20.78 -16.53
CA ARG A 153 -23.15 -21.70 -16.13
C ARG A 153 -21.84 -21.46 -16.85
N LEU A 154 -21.89 -21.27 -18.16
CA LEU A 154 -20.70 -20.96 -18.96
C LEU A 154 -20.09 -19.62 -18.55
N ARG A 155 -20.91 -18.59 -18.29
CA ARG A 155 -20.43 -17.30 -17.77
C ARG A 155 -19.74 -17.43 -16.42
N GLU A 156 -20.30 -18.21 -15.48
CA GLU A 156 -19.67 -18.44 -14.17
C GLU A 156 -18.39 -19.30 -14.29
N LEU A 157 -18.36 -20.29 -15.19
CA LEU A 157 -17.17 -21.10 -15.46
C LEU A 157 -16.01 -20.29 -16.06
N HIS A 158 -16.32 -19.28 -16.88
CA HIS A 158 -15.33 -18.42 -17.54
C HIS A 158 -15.07 -17.13 -16.75
N ARG A 159 -15.64 -17.00 -15.56
CA ARG A 159 -15.34 -15.91 -14.63
C ARG A 159 -13.96 -16.19 -14.05
N THR A 160 -12.95 -15.47 -14.52
CA THR A 160 -11.62 -15.44 -13.90
C THR A 160 -11.80 -15.24 -12.39
N PRO A 161 -11.08 -15.96 -11.50
CA PRO A 161 -11.16 -15.70 -10.07
C PRO A 161 -10.88 -14.22 -9.85
N ARG A 162 -11.87 -13.46 -9.35
CA ARG A 162 -11.68 -12.05 -9.02
C ARG A 162 -10.53 -11.98 -8.01
N GLU A 163 -9.51 -11.18 -8.30
CA GLU A 163 -8.49 -10.86 -7.29
C GLU A 163 -9.20 -10.31 -6.06
N LYS A 164 -8.85 -10.81 -4.86
CA LYS A 164 -9.46 -10.31 -3.63
C LYS A 164 -8.89 -8.93 -3.28
N PRO A 165 -9.63 -8.09 -2.54
CA PRO A 165 -9.05 -6.89 -1.94
C PRO A 165 -7.77 -7.25 -1.17
N GLY A 166 -6.72 -6.47 -1.39
CA GLY A 166 -5.41 -6.68 -0.81
C GLY A 166 -4.91 -5.40 -0.15
N LEU A 167 -4.29 -5.55 1.01
CA LEU A 167 -3.70 -4.44 1.73
C LEU A 167 -2.36 -4.85 2.34
N GLU A 168 -1.30 -4.14 1.95
CA GLU A 168 0.06 -4.41 2.42
C GLU A 168 0.70 -3.12 2.94
N LEU A 169 1.33 -3.20 4.12
CA LEU A 169 2.09 -2.10 4.70
C LEU A 169 3.58 -2.38 4.56
N ARG A 170 4.29 -1.51 3.86
CA ARG A 170 5.75 -1.56 3.71
C ARG A 170 6.38 -0.46 4.54
N HIS A 171 7.35 -0.84 5.36
CA HIS A 171 8.16 0.09 6.13
C HIS A 171 9.49 -0.57 6.51
N GLN A 172 10.52 0.24 6.72
CA GLN A 172 11.78 -0.19 7.33
C GLN A 172 12.29 0.98 8.16
N SER A 173 12.27 0.86 9.48
CA SER A 173 12.64 1.98 10.35
C SER A 173 13.62 1.52 11.43
N GLU A 174 14.72 2.25 11.57
CA GLU A 174 15.77 1.97 12.56
C GLU A 174 16.08 3.23 13.37
N ALA A 175 16.21 3.10 14.69
CA ALA A 175 16.57 4.20 15.58
C ALA A 175 17.92 3.94 16.26
N TRP A 176 18.78 4.96 16.22
CA TRP A 176 20.11 4.94 16.82
C TRP A 176 20.13 5.72 18.13
N VAL A 177 20.43 5.04 19.24
CA VAL A 177 20.48 5.64 20.57
C VAL A 177 21.89 5.48 21.14
N LYS A 178 22.53 6.58 21.53
CA LYS A 178 23.89 6.59 22.09
C LYS A 178 23.96 7.56 23.26
N GLY A 179 24.51 7.12 24.40
CA GLY A 179 24.57 7.92 25.62
C GLY A 179 23.20 8.33 26.14
N GLY A 180 22.20 7.46 25.98
CA GLY A 180 20.81 7.72 26.42
C GLY A 180 20.04 8.76 25.59
N GLN A 181 20.58 9.20 24.45
CA GLN A 181 19.94 10.16 23.54
C GLN A 181 19.68 9.51 22.18
N LEU A 182 18.49 9.77 21.62
CA LEU A 182 18.21 9.44 20.22
C LEU A 182 19.07 10.34 19.33
N ARG A 183 19.87 9.71 18.47
CA ARG A 183 20.80 10.39 17.56
C ARG A 183 20.25 10.49 16.15
N SER A 184 19.82 9.36 15.58
CA SER A 184 19.32 9.29 14.20
C SER A 184 18.15 8.32 14.09
N VAL A 185 17.36 8.48 13.03
CA VAL A 185 16.33 7.54 12.58
C VAL A 185 16.47 7.34 11.08
N ASP A 186 16.59 6.09 10.64
CA ASP A 186 16.57 5.70 9.23
C ASP A 186 15.14 5.24 8.85
N GLY A 187 14.72 5.54 7.62
CA GLY A 187 13.38 5.19 7.11
C GLY A 187 12.25 5.97 7.76
N GLY A 188 12.48 7.27 7.95
CA GLY A 188 11.56 8.23 8.54
C GLY A 188 12.32 9.41 9.14
N GLY A 189 11.70 10.07 10.12
CA GLY A 189 12.34 11.14 10.88
C GLY A 189 11.86 11.19 12.33
N PHE A 190 12.22 12.25 13.04
CA PHE A 190 11.84 12.40 14.44
C PHE A 190 11.84 13.86 14.88
N THR A 191 10.95 14.17 15.80
CA THR A 191 10.91 15.43 16.54
C THR A 191 11.60 15.25 17.90
N GLY A 192 11.63 16.29 18.74
CA GLY A 192 12.12 16.15 20.11
C GLY A 192 11.28 15.22 20.99
N LEU A 193 10.07 14.85 20.54
CA LEU A 193 9.11 14.05 21.32
C LEU A 193 8.76 12.70 20.68
N TRP A 194 8.69 12.64 19.35
CA TRP A 194 8.13 11.49 18.63
C TRP A 194 9.01 11.05 17.45
N ILE A 195 9.00 9.75 17.18
CA ILE A 195 9.54 9.15 15.96
C ILE A 195 8.42 8.99 14.94
N HIS A 196 8.69 9.42 13.72
CA HIS A 196 7.81 9.46 12.56
C HIS A 196 8.37 8.53 11.47
N PRO A 197 8.12 7.22 11.52
CA PRO A 197 8.49 6.32 10.43
C PRO A 197 7.78 6.73 9.14
N GLU A 198 8.47 6.57 8.02
CA GLU A 198 7.83 6.61 6.71
C GLU A 198 7.15 5.26 6.45
N LEU A 199 5.85 5.31 6.15
CA LEU A 199 5.00 4.16 5.93
C LEU A 199 4.41 4.26 4.53
N THR A 200 4.46 3.16 3.77
CA THR A 200 3.80 3.05 2.47
C THR A 200 2.76 1.95 2.52
N LEU A 201 1.51 2.30 2.24
CA LEU A 201 0.38 1.38 2.23
C LEU A 201 -0.05 1.11 0.79
N ASP A 202 0.15 -0.11 0.32
CA ASP A 202 -0.29 -0.62 -0.99
C ASP A 202 -1.70 -1.18 -0.85
N ALA A 203 -2.67 -0.49 -1.44
CA ALA A 203 -4.08 -0.88 -1.42
C ALA A 203 -4.52 -1.34 -2.81
N ARG A 204 -5.13 -2.52 -2.89
CA ARG A 204 -5.61 -3.13 -4.13
C ARG A 204 -7.04 -3.60 -3.97
N CYS A 205 -7.85 -3.35 -4.98
CA CYS A 205 -9.25 -3.70 -5.10
C CYS A 205 -9.50 -4.44 -6.42
N PRO A 206 -10.48 -5.35 -6.48
CA PRO A 206 -10.82 -6.05 -7.72
C PRO A 206 -11.35 -5.09 -8.81
N ASP A 207 -12.14 -4.10 -8.39
CA ASP A 207 -12.74 -3.09 -9.27
C ASP A 207 -12.16 -1.70 -8.98
N ARG A 208 -12.75 -0.97 -8.02
CA ARG A 208 -12.37 0.41 -7.73
C ARG A 208 -12.08 0.58 -6.24
N LEU A 209 -10.95 1.21 -5.95
CA LEU A 209 -10.61 1.68 -4.62
C LEU A 209 -11.51 2.86 -4.25
N GLU A 210 -12.14 2.82 -3.08
CA GLU A 210 -12.96 3.95 -2.60
C GLU A 210 -12.25 4.73 -1.49
N LYS A 211 -11.70 4.03 -0.50
CA LYS A 211 -10.94 4.64 0.59
C LYS A 211 -10.17 3.60 1.39
N VAL A 212 -9.19 4.09 2.15
CA VAL A 212 -8.55 3.35 3.23
C VAL A 212 -8.62 4.16 4.52
N VAL A 213 -9.08 3.55 5.61
CA VAL A 213 -9.10 4.17 6.94
C VAL A 213 -8.08 3.47 7.82
N LEU A 214 -7.10 4.23 8.31
CA LEU A 214 -6.09 3.75 9.24
C LEU A 214 -6.41 4.24 10.65
N SER A 215 -6.30 3.37 11.65
CA SER A 215 -6.57 3.65 13.05
C SER A 215 -5.54 2.98 13.96
N GLY A 216 -5.37 3.49 15.18
CA GLY A 216 -4.34 3.02 16.09
C GLY A 216 -4.06 3.99 17.24
N PRO A 217 -3.02 3.73 18.06
CA PRO A 217 -2.72 4.51 19.26
C PRO A 217 -2.04 5.86 19.00
N SER A 218 -1.72 6.18 17.74
CA SER A 218 -0.94 7.37 17.36
C SER A 218 -1.79 8.64 17.29
N LYS A 219 -1.19 9.79 17.63
CA LYS A 219 -1.79 11.11 17.48
C LYS A 219 -1.95 11.43 15.99
N GLY A 220 -3.16 11.81 15.56
CA GLY A 220 -3.49 12.04 14.15
C GLY A 220 -4.20 10.85 13.48
N LEU A 221 -4.52 9.80 14.24
CA LEU A 221 -5.44 8.74 13.84
C LEU A 221 -6.83 8.93 14.48
N PRO A 222 -7.92 8.46 13.85
CA PRO A 222 -7.94 7.77 12.55
C PRO A 222 -7.65 8.73 11.38
N ARG A 223 -7.00 8.21 10.34
CA ARG A 223 -6.68 8.93 9.11
C ARG A 223 -7.34 8.24 7.93
N THR A 224 -7.99 9.01 7.06
CA THR A 224 -8.61 8.50 5.84
C THR A 224 -7.79 8.89 4.62
N PHE A 225 -7.46 7.90 3.81
CA PHE A 225 -6.82 8.06 2.52
C PHE A 225 -7.87 7.84 1.44
N GLN A 226 -8.00 8.81 0.54
CA GLN A 226 -8.88 8.72 -0.62
C GLN A 226 -8.01 8.64 -1.87
N PRO A 227 -8.43 7.85 -2.88
CA PRO A 227 -7.77 7.87 -4.17
C PRO A 227 -7.94 9.25 -4.82
N ALA A 228 -7.08 9.57 -5.81
CA ALA A 228 -7.25 10.78 -6.59
C ALA A 228 -8.65 10.82 -7.23
N ALA A 229 -9.27 12.00 -7.32
CA ALA A 229 -10.67 12.17 -7.70
C ALA A 229 -11.05 11.53 -9.06
N ASP A 230 -10.06 11.34 -9.94
CA ASP A 230 -10.24 10.83 -11.31
C ASP A 230 -9.65 9.40 -11.48
N SER A 231 -9.26 8.77 -10.38
CA SER A 231 -8.65 7.45 -10.35
C SER A 231 -9.69 6.37 -10.66
N ALA A 232 -9.62 5.82 -11.88
CA ALA A 232 -10.24 4.52 -12.20
C ALA A 232 -9.38 3.34 -11.74
N TYR A 233 -8.30 3.59 -10.98
CA TYR A 233 -7.32 2.57 -10.65
C TYR A 233 -7.87 1.59 -9.62
N THR A 234 -7.58 0.31 -9.88
CA THR A 234 -7.83 -0.82 -8.98
C THR A 234 -6.91 -0.78 -7.77
N GLY A 235 -5.84 0.02 -7.75
CA GLY A 235 -4.96 0.15 -6.59
C GLY A 235 -4.18 1.46 -6.54
N GLN A 236 -3.64 1.76 -5.36
CA GLN A 236 -2.85 2.96 -5.10
C GLN A 236 -1.93 2.76 -3.88
N ASP A 237 -0.72 3.33 -3.98
CA ASP A 237 0.21 3.45 -2.86
C ASP A 237 -0.03 4.78 -2.12
N PHE A 238 -0.12 4.71 -0.80
CA PHE A 238 -0.21 5.87 0.09
C PHE A 238 1.04 5.95 0.97
N THR A 239 1.89 6.94 0.74
CA THR A 239 3.05 7.22 1.59
C THR A 239 2.73 8.31 2.60
N PHE A 240 3.06 8.08 3.86
CA PHE A 240 2.79 9.00 4.95
C PHE A 240 3.69 8.73 6.17
N ASP A 241 3.86 9.75 7.00
CA ASP A 241 4.49 9.64 8.31
C ASP A 241 3.46 9.75 9.46
N LEU A 242 3.72 9.04 10.56
CA LEU A 242 2.87 9.06 11.77
C LEU A 242 3.71 9.01 13.05
N PRO A 243 3.38 9.78 14.11
CA PRO A 243 4.10 9.71 15.37
C PRO A 243 3.77 8.41 16.13
N LEU A 244 4.57 7.34 15.94
CA LEU A 244 4.27 6.02 16.50
C LEU A 244 4.93 5.73 17.84
N TRP A 245 6.15 6.25 18.07
CA TRP A 245 6.90 6.00 19.31
C TRP A 245 7.39 7.30 19.92
N SER A 246 7.27 7.43 21.24
CA SER A 246 7.89 8.56 21.93
C SER A 246 9.41 8.35 22.03
N VAL A 247 10.18 9.43 21.89
CA VAL A 247 11.64 9.41 22.05
C VAL A 247 12.01 8.86 23.43
N ARG A 248 11.22 9.17 24.45
CA ARG A 248 11.43 8.69 25.82
C ARG A 248 11.27 7.18 25.96
N ASP A 249 10.29 6.59 25.30
CA ASP A 249 10.07 5.14 25.38
C ASP A 249 11.15 4.38 24.60
N VAL A 250 11.64 4.97 23.51
CA VAL A 250 12.74 4.44 22.70
C VAL A 250 14.05 4.44 23.49
N THR A 251 14.41 5.56 24.13
CA THR A 251 15.62 5.63 24.96
C THR A 251 15.53 4.71 26.17
N ARG A 252 14.35 4.62 26.82
CA ARG A 252 14.11 3.66 27.91
C ARG A 252 14.25 2.21 27.43
N ALA A 253 13.70 1.88 26.26
CA ALA A 253 13.79 0.55 25.69
C ALA A 253 15.25 0.15 25.41
N CYS A 254 16.05 1.05 24.86
CA CYS A 254 17.48 0.83 24.68
C CYS A 254 18.21 0.63 26.01
N ALA A 255 17.93 1.46 27.03
CA ALA A 255 18.50 1.27 28.37
C ALA A 255 18.08 -0.06 29.02
N SER A 256 16.95 -0.63 28.59
CA SER A 256 16.44 -1.93 29.05
C SER A 256 16.97 -3.12 28.22
N GLY A 257 17.87 -2.89 27.27
CA GLY A 257 18.43 -3.93 26.40
C GLY A 257 17.47 -4.44 25.31
N LYS A 258 16.39 -3.71 24.99
CA LYS A 258 15.48 -4.11 23.90
C LYS A 258 16.12 -3.78 22.54
N SER A 259 15.92 -4.68 21.58
CA SER A 259 16.38 -4.53 20.19
C SER A 259 15.29 -4.03 19.24
N SER A 260 14.03 -3.97 19.68
CA SER A 260 12.92 -3.44 18.87
C SER A 260 11.69 -3.03 19.68
N LEU A 261 10.84 -2.22 19.06
CA LEU A 261 9.53 -1.80 19.59
C LEU A 261 8.44 -2.02 18.52
N PRO A 262 7.50 -2.97 18.74
CA PRO A 262 6.36 -3.17 17.85
C PRO A 262 5.18 -2.26 18.21
N VAL A 263 4.42 -1.85 17.20
CA VAL A 263 3.10 -1.21 17.28
C VAL A 263 2.19 -1.89 16.26
N THR A 264 0.90 -2.00 16.53
CA THR A 264 -0.08 -2.52 15.57
C THR A 264 -1.06 -1.43 15.18
N LEU A 265 -1.14 -1.17 13.88
CA LEU A 265 -2.18 -0.32 13.28
C LEU A 265 -3.32 -1.21 12.80
N ARG A 266 -4.52 -0.63 12.68
CA ARG A 266 -5.67 -1.29 12.09
C ARG A 266 -6.08 -0.51 10.86
N ALA A 267 -6.29 -1.22 9.76
CA ALA A 267 -6.75 -0.63 8.52
C ALA A 267 -8.07 -1.23 8.07
N GLU A 268 -8.91 -0.39 7.48
CA GLU A 268 -10.15 -0.74 6.81
C GLU A 268 -10.06 -0.27 5.36
N LEU A 269 -10.06 -1.23 4.43
CA LEU A 269 -10.07 -0.99 2.99
C LEU A 269 -11.50 -1.12 2.47
N SER A 270 -12.01 -0.08 1.83
CA SER A 270 -13.31 -0.09 1.14
C SER A 270 -13.09 -0.13 -0.37
N CYS A 271 -13.62 -1.17 -1.01
CA CYS A 271 -13.65 -1.34 -2.46
C CYS A 271 -15.10 -1.29 -2.94
N LYS A 272 -15.31 -0.82 -4.17
CA LYS A 272 -16.65 -0.80 -4.77
C LYS A 272 -17.23 -2.21 -4.87
N ASP A 273 -18.50 -2.35 -4.47
CA ASP A 273 -19.29 -3.60 -4.53
C ASP A 273 -18.69 -4.79 -3.75
N GLU A 274 -17.77 -4.52 -2.81
CA GLU A 274 -17.13 -5.53 -1.95
C GLU A 274 -17.29 -5.15 -0.47
N PRO A 275 -17.36 -6.14 0.44
CA PRO A 275 -17.33 -5.87 1.88
C PRO A 275 -16.00 -5.25 2.30
N ALA A 276 -16.03 -4.35 3.29
CA ALA A 276 -14.83 -3.71 3.80
C ALA A 276 -13.84 -4.74 4.38
N LEU A 277 -12.61 -4.73 3.89
CA LEU A 277 -11.53 -5.57 4.41
C LEU A 277 -10.93 -4.91 5.65
N GLN A 278 -10.98 -5.59 6.78
CA GLN A 278 -10.32 -5.16 8.02
C GLN A 278 -9.04 -5.97 8.25
N GLN A 279 -7.93 -5.28 8.49
CA GLN A 279 -6.62 -5.92 8.66
C GLN A 279 -5.81 -5.24 9.77
N SER A 280 -5.08 -6.04 10.54
CA SER A 280 -4.07 -5.56 11.48
C SER A 280 -2.72 -5.49 10.80
N LEU A 281 -2.07 -4.33 10.87
CA LEU A 281 -0.80 -4.04 10.20
C LEU A 281 0.28 -3.83 11.28
N PRO A 282 1.19 -4.79 11.49
CA PRO A 282 2.29 -4.63 12.43
C PRO A 282 3.31 -3.64 11.87
N VAL A 283 3.80 -2.74 12.73
CA VAL A 283 4.90 -1.82 12.45
C VAL A 283 5.96 -2.05 13.51
N LYS A 284 7.22 -2.18 13.10
CA LYS A 284 8.35 -2.44 14.01
C LYS A 284 9.45 -1.39 13.86
N LEU A 285 9.85 -0.80 14.98
CA LEU A 285 11.08 -0.01 15.05
C LEU A 285 12.24 -0.89 15.51
N SER A 286 13.29 -1.01 14.71
CA SER A 286 14.55 -1.65 15.13
C SER A 286 15.40 -0.67 15.93
N LEU A 287 16.06 -1.15 16.99
CA LEU A 287 16.87 -0.31 17.88
C LEU A 287 18.36 -0.68 17.79
N LYS A 288 19.20 0.34 17.57
CA LYS A 288 20.66 0.25 17.58
C LYS A 288 21.16 1.05 18.79
N CYS A 289 21.36 0.35 19.91
CA CYS A 289 21.71 0.96 21.20
C CYS A 289 23.22 0.87 21.44
N GLU A 290 23.87 2.01 21.74
CA GLU A 290 25.31 2.14 21.99
C GLU A 290 26.22 1.61 20.87
N GLN A 291 25.67 1.49 19.66
CA GLN A 291 26.43 1.14 18.45
C GLN A 291 26.96 2.41 17.77
N THR A 292 28.09 2.30 17.09
CA THR A 292 28.66 3.37 16.27
C THR A 292 27.72 3.64 15.09
N LEU A 293 27.38 4.90 14.85
CA LEU A 293 26.58 5.25 13.68
C LEU A 293 27.36 4.94 12.39
N PRO A 294 26.70 4.50 11.30
CA PRO A 294 27.38 4.16 10.04
C PRO A 294 28.17 5.35 9.48
N ASP A 295 27.65 6.56 9.67
CA ASP A 295 28.33 7.83 9.43
C ASP A 295 28.19 8.68 10.71
N GLU A 296 29.25 8.80 11.51
CA GLU A 296 29.21 9.67 12.71
C GLU A 296 28.89 11.13 12.35
N ASP A 297 29.23 11.57 11.12
CA ASP A 297 28.87 12.89 10.62
C ASP A 297 27.42 13.00 10.13
N ALA A 298 26.79 11.91 9.64
CA ALA A 298 25.46 11.97 8.99
C ALA A 298 24.29 11.86 9.98
N GLY A 299 24.54 11.44 11.22
CA GLY A 299 23.47 11.26 12.22
C GLY A 299 22.90 12.57 12.78
N GLY A 300 23.52 13.72 12.51
CA GLY A 300 23.03 15.03 12.96
C GLY A 300 22.03 15.64 11.98
N LEU A 301 21.06 16.40 12.50
CA LEU A 301 20.23 17.27 11.67
C LEU A 301 21.13 18.35 11.05
N ARG A 302 21.41 18.27 9.75
CA ARG A 302 22.28 19.22 9.05
C ARG A 302 21.46 20.34 8.41
N LEU A 303 21.35 21.46 9.10
CA LEU A 303 20.58 22.62 8.60
C LEU A 303 21.43 23.86 8.48
N MET A 304 22.47 24.01 9.31
CA MET A 304 23.16 25.29 9.46
C MET A 304 24.11 25.57 8.28
N GLY A 305 23.78 26.58 7.49
CA GLY A 305 24.63 27.15 6.45
C GLY A 305 25.07 28.58 6.77
N LEU A 306 26.26 28.95 6.29
CA LEU A 306 26.82 30.30 6.38
C LEU A 306 27.02 30.82 4.95
N ARG A 307 26.16 31.75 4.50
CA ARG A 307 26.21 32.26 3.11
C ARG A 307 27.05 33.54 3.07
N GLY A 308 28.16 33.49 2.32
CA GLY A 308 29.05 34.65 2.13
C GLY A 308 29.76 35.14 3.39
N ALA A 309 29.79 34.33 4.46
CA ALA A 309 30.53 34.66 5.67
C ALA A 309 32.04 34.46 5.43
N PRO A 310 32.90 35.39 5.85
CA PRO A 310 34.33 35.16 5.87
C PRO A 310 34.67 34.02 6.84
N GLU A 311 35.76 33.30 6.57
CA GLU A 311 36.25 32.23 7.46
C GLU A 311 36.55 32.74 8.87
N GLU A 312 36.93 34.02 8.99
CA GLU A 312 37.29 34.66 10.25
C GLU A 312 36.84 36.12 10.30
N TYR A 313 36.53 36.60 11.51
CA TYR A 313 36.28 38.01 11.80
C TYR A 313 37.38 38.58 12.69
N VAL A 314 37.69 39.87 12.52
CA VAL A 314 38.68 40.56 13.35
C VAL A 314 38.00 41.31 14.49
N THR A 315 38.58 41.27 15.69
CA THR A 315 38.00 41.96 16.84
C THR A 315 37.80 43.45 16.60
N GLY A 316 36.67 44.00 17.05
CA GLY A 316 36.31 45.41 16.86
C GLY A 316 35.71 45.75 15.49
N THR A 317 35.53 44.77 14.60
CA THR A 317 34.86 44.97 13.31
C THR A 317 33.39 44.54 13.35
N LYS A 318 32.54 45.13 12.50
CA LYS A 318 31.14 44.72 12.37
C LYS A 318 31.06 43.35 11.69
N ALA A 319 30.67 42.32 12.44
CA ALA A 319 30.45 40.97 11.91
C ALA A 319 28.98 40.71 11.63
N ALA A 320 28.48 41.24 10.52
CA ALA A 320 27.19 40.83 9.97
C ALA A 320 27.40 39.64 9.00
N LEU A 321 26.58 38.61 9.12
CA LEU A 321 26.53 37.51 8.17
C LEU A 321 25.09 37.07 7.89
N THR A 322 24.88 36.55 6.69
CA THR A 322 23.66 35.83 6.34
C THR A 322 23.81 34.38 6.73
N VAL A 323 22.92 33.93 7.61
CA VAL A 323 22.79 32.52 7.97
C VAL A 323 21.59 31.92 7.25
N GLU A 324 21.67 30.63 6.97
CA GLU A 324 20.59 29.88 6.35
C GLU A 324 20.34 28.59 7.11
N ALA A 325 19.07 28.19 7.16
CA ALA A 325 18.65 26.86 7.51
C ALA A 325 18.20 26.17 6.22
N SER A 326 19.00 25.23 5.72
CA SER A 326 18.85 24.59 4.39
C SER A 326 18.46 23.11 4.52
N GLY A 327 17.83 22.55 3.48
CA GLY A 327 17.38 21.15 3.47
C GLY A 327 16.12 20.90 4.31
N LEU A 328 15.32 21.94 4.56
CA LEU A 328 14.13 21.89 5.40
C LEU A 328 12.98 21.05 4.80
N ASP A 329 12.93 20.95 3.48
CA ASP A 329 12.00 20.13 2.69
C ASP A 329 12.23 18.62 2.86
N SER A 330 13.47 18.24 3.19
CA SER A 330 13.84 16.84 3.47
C SER A 330 13.58 16.41 4.92
N VAL A 331 13.21 17.34 5.82
CA VAL A 331 13.03 17.04 7.24
C VAL A 331 11.63 16.49 7.50
N VAL A 332 11.58 15.29 8.08
CA VAL A 332 10.32 14.65 8.51
C VAL A 332 10.24 14.62 10.05
N PRO A 333 9.10 15.05 10.65
CA PRO A 333 8.02 15.83 10.02
C PRO A 333 8.47 17.28 9.71
N PRO A 334 7.70 18.04 8.91
CA PRO A 334 8.06 19.40 8.51
C PRO A 334 8.35 20.33 9.70
N VAL A 335 9.41 21.13 9.56
CA VAL A 335 9.80 22.17 10.53
C VAL A 335 8.82 23.34 10.43
N ALA A 336 8.32 23.83 11.57
CA ALA A 336 7.41 24.97 11.63
C ALA A 336 8.16 26.32 11.75
N SER A 337 9.30 26.33 12.44
CA SER A 337 10.17 27.51 12.54
C SER A 337 11.61 27.11 12.85
N ALA A 338 12.57 27.88 12.34
CA ALA A 338 13.99 27.74 12.61
C ALA A 338 14.47 28.88 13.52
N THR A 339 15.09 28.56 14.65
CA THR A 339 15.72 29.57 15.52
C THR A 339 17.23 29.47 15.43
N PHE A 340 17.88 30.55 15.02
CA PHE A 340 19.34 30.63 14.95
C PHE A 340 19.93 30.98 16.31
N VAL A 341 20.87 30.17 16.78
CA VAL A 341 21.40 30.24 18.14
C VAL A 341 22.92 30.15 18.18
N GLU A 342 23.53 30.76 19.20
CA GLU A 342 24.89 30.48 19.64
C GLU A 342 24.84 29.38 20.71
N VAL A 343 25.65 28.34 20.59
CA VAL A 343 25.77 27.26 21.57
C VAL A 343 27.16 27.19 22.20
N ASP A 344 27.24 26.56 23.37
CA ASP A 344 28.51 26.23 24.01
C ASP A 344 29.13 24.93 23.45
N ALA A 345 30.30 24.55 23.95
CA ALA A 345 30.99 23.31 23.54
C ALA A 345 30.21 22.02 23.89
N ARG A 346 29.17 22.12 24.72
CA ARG A 346 28.28 21.02 25.09
C ARG A 346 26.94 21.09 24.34
N GLY A 347 26.78 22.02 23.39
CA GLY A 347 25.56 22.22 22.62
C GLY A 347 24.45 23.00 23.35
N LYS A 348 24.72 23.58 24.53
CA LYS A 348 23.73 24.37 25.27
C LYS A 348 23.61 25.77 24.67
N VAL A 349 22.38 26.22 24.43
CA VAL A 349 22.09 27.57 23.92
C VAL A 349 22.62 28.64 24.89
N LYS A 350 23.51 29.50 24.39
CA LYS A 350 24.01 30.70 25.06
C LYS A 350 23.22 31.93 24.68
N LYS A 351 22.92 32.09 23.39
CA LYS A 351 22.26 33.27 22.82
C LYS A 351 21.30 32.85 21.71
N ARG A 352 20.13 33.49 21.65
CA ARG A 352 19.18 33.35 20.54
C ARG A 352 19.24 34.63 19.72
N PHE A 353 19.37 34.50 18.40
CA PHE A 353 19.49 35.65 17.53
C PHE A 353 18.18 35.99 16.84
N ALA A 354 17.59 35.04 16.13
CA ALA A 354 16.37 35.24 15.36
C ALA A 354 15.60 33.93 15.24
N THR A 355 14.27 34.02 15.19
CA THR A 355 13.37 32.92 14.87
C THR A 355 12.64 33.27 13.58
N VAL A 356 12.76 32.39 12.58
CA VAL A 356 12.17 32.56 11.26
C VAL A 356 11.10 31.48 11.07
N PRO A 357 9.85 31.85 10.72
CA PRO A 357 8.83 30.86 10.37
C PRO A 357 9.24 30.13 9.08
N VAL A 358 8.98 28.83 9.01
CA VAL A 358 9.28 28.00 7.84
C VAL A 358 7.97 27.79 7.07
N PRO A 359 7.82 28.36 5.86
CA PRO A 359 6.66 28.07 5.01
C PRO A 359 6.60 26.59 4.63
N ALA A 360 5.40 26.07 4.42
CA ALA A 360 5.22 24.69 3.96
C ALA A 360 5.96 24.45 2.62
N GLY A 361 6.78 23.42 2.56
CA GLY A 361 7.57 23.06 1.37
C GLY A 361 8.78 23.95 1.10
N ALA A 362 9.13 24.88 2.00
CA ALA A 362 10.35 25.67 1.85
C ALA A 362 11.60 24.79 2.01
N ALA A 363 12.51 24.84 1.03
CA ALA A 363 13.80 24.17 1.10
C ALA A 363 14.80 24.91 2.02
N GLU A 364 14.71 26.24 2.08
CA GLU A 364 15.58 27.08 2.90
C GLU A 364 14.86 28.28 3.51
N VAL A 365 15.38 28.78 4.64
CA VAL A 365 15.07 30.11 5.18
C VAL A 365 16.36 30.81 5.59
N THR A 366 16.42 32.13 5.41
CA THR A 366 17.61 32.94 5.68
C THR A 366 17.32 34.11 6.61
N THR A 367 18.35 34.58 7.32
CA THR A 367 18.29 35.82 8.11
C THR A 367 19.69 36.39 8.27
N GLU A 368 19.78 37.69 8.52
CA GLU A 368 21.04 38.33 8.92
C GLU A 368 21.23 38.24 10.43
N LEU A 369 22.46 37.90 10.86
CA LEU A 369 22.88 37.93 12.26
C LEU A 369 24.08 38.85 12.42
N THR A 370 24.17 39.50 13.58
CA THR A 370 25.37 40.25 13.99
C THR A 370 26.05 39.54 15.16
N LEU A 371 27.32 39.20 14.97
CA LEU A 371 28.16 38.60 16.01
C LEU A 371 28.85 39.68 16.85
N ASP A 372 29.02 39.38 18.13
CA ASP A 372 29.84 40.20 19.03
C ASP A 372 31.32 39.86 18.83
N THR A 373 32.06 40.82 18.27
CA THR A 373 33.49 40.77 17.98
C THR A 373 34.36 41.52 18.99
N SER A 374 33.81 41.90 20.14
CA SER A 374 34.59 42.62 21.17
C SER A 374 35.79 41.85 21.70
N THR A 375 35.72 40.51 21.68
CA THR A 375 36.79 39.61 22.17
C THR A 375 37.07 38.50 21.18
N ALA A 376 38.33 38.08 21.08
CA ALA A 376 38.71 36.92 20.27
C ALA A 376 38.16 35.62 20.90
N ARG A 377 37.41 34.86 20.11
CA ARG A 377 36.73 33.61 20.53
C ARG A 377 36.19 32.85 19.32
N THR A 378 35.90 31.57 19.51
CA THR A 378 35.10 30.78 18.55
C THR A 378 33.62 30.87 18.90
N VAL A 379 32.81 31.31 17.94
CA VAL A 379 31.35 31.30 18.02
C VAL A 379 30.84 30.01 17.38
N ARG A 380 30.00 29.25 18.08
CA ARG A 380 29.35 28.05 17.54
C ARG A 380 27.90 28.34 17.23
N LEU A 381 27.56 28.39 15.96
CA LEU A 381 26.21 28.67 15.48
C LEU A 381 25.48 27.36 15.17
N SER A 382 24.19 27.31 15.48
CA SER A 382 23.32 26.16 15.22
C SER A 382 21.89 26.62 14.96
N VAL A 383 21.06 25.73 14.42
CA VAL A 383 19.62 25.92 14.22
C VAL A 383 18.86 25.05 15.21
N GLU A 384 18.00 25.66 16.02
CA GLU A 384 16.98 24.96 16.78
C GLU A 384 15.70 24.90 15.93
N ALA A 385 15.45 23.74 15.32
CA ALA A 385 14.25 23.47 14.56
C ALA A 385 13.08 23.19 15.52
N ARG A 386 11.97 23.89 15.35
CA ARG A 386 10.73 23.69 16.11
C ARG A 386 9.69 23.02 15.22
N PHE A 387 9.01 22.02 15.75
CA PHE A 387 7.99 21.25 15.03
C PHE A 387 6.57 21.61 15.47
N ALA A 388 5.57 21.18 14.71
CA ALA A 388 4.16 21.43 15.00
C ALA A 388 3.68 20.83 16.34
N ASP A 389 4.37 19.80 16.83
CA ASP A 389 4.11 19.21 18.15
C ASP A 389 4.66 20.05 19.33
N GLY A 390 5.30 21.18 19.04
CA GLY A 390 5.87 22.11 20.01
C GLY A 390 7.27 21.73 20.49
N SER A 391 7.80 20.58 20.06
CA SER A 391 9.14 20.13 20.41
C SER A 391 10.22 20.82 19.57
N THR A 392 11.47 20.69 20.01
CA THR A 392 12.63 21.28 19.35
C THR A 392 13.75 20.26 19.17
N ARG A 393 14.52 20.41 18.08
CA ARG A 393 15.73 19.64 17.81
C ARG A 393 16.84 20.57 17.32
N GLY A 394 18.04 20.44 17.89
CA GLY A 394 19.22 21.18 17.44
C GLY A 394 19.83 20.56 16.19
N SER A 395 20.38 21.41 15.32
CA SER A 395 21.19 21.00 14.19
C SER A 395 22.65 20.80 14.58
N ASP A 396 23.45 20.35 13.63
CA ASP A 396 24.90 20.49 13.63
C ASP A 396 25.35 21.95 13.87
N THR A 397 26.59 22.10 14.32
CA THR A 397 27.17 23.40 14.64
C THR A 397 28.16 23.86 13.57
N ARG A 398 28.08 25.12 13.17
CA ARG A 398 29.10 25.80 12.37
C ARG A 398 29.93 26.72 13.24
N GLU A 399 31.25 26.62 13.13
CA GLU A 399 32.17 27.46 13.88
C GLU A 399 32.55 28.70 13.07
N VAL A 400 32.55 29.85 13.73
CA VAL A 400 33.04 31.13 13.20
C VAL A 400 34.10 31.65 14.16
N THR A 401 35.30 31.89 13.66
CA THR A 401 36.42 32.30 14.51
C THR A 401 36.58 33.82 14.51
N ILE A 402 36.67 34.41 15.70
CA ILE A 402 36.97 35.82 15.90
C ILE A 402 38.41 35.93 16.40
N VAL A 403 39.27 36.59 15.63
CA VAL A 403 40.71 36.69 15.86
C VAL A 403 41.14 38.13 16.14
N THR A 404 42.27 38.32 16.80
CA THR A 404 42.83 39.66 17.05
C THR A 404 43.60 40.18 15.83
N PRO A 405 43.72 41.51 15.64
CA PRO A 405 44.60 42.08 14.62
C PRO A 405 46.05 41.59 14.74
N ALA A 406 46.54 41.43 15.97
CA ALA A 406 47.89 40.91 16.24
C ALA A 406 48.07 39.47 15.74
N PHE A 407 47.04 38.62 15.87
CA PHE A 407 47.06 37.27 15.32
C PHE A 407 47.12 37.27 13.80
N VAL A 408 46.29 38.10 13.15
CA VAL A 408 46.29 38.23 11.68
C VAL A 408 47.65 38.71 11.18
N GLU A 409 48.24 39.70 11.85
CA GLU A 409 49.55 40.24 11.49
C GLU A 409 50.69 39.24 11.72
N ALA A 410 50.68 38.52 12.85
CA ALA A 410 51.65 37.46 13.11
C ALA A 410 51.57 36.34 12.06
N ARG A 411 50.34 35.95 11.68
CA ARG A 411 50.10 34.96 10.63
C ARG A 411 50.59 35.47 9.27
N ARG A 412 50.30 36.72 8.90
CA ARG A 412 50.80 37.36 7.67
C ARG A 412 52.33 37.35 7.59
N LYS A 413 53.00 37.79 8.66
CA LYS A 413 54.48 37.73 8.75
C LYS A 413 54.99 36.30 8.64
N GLY A 414 54.35 35.35 9.32
CA GLY A 414 54.66 33.93 9.21
C GLY A 414 54.59 33.41 7.78
N TYR A 415 53.52 33.75 7.05
CA TYR A 415 53.36 33.40 5.63
C TYR A 415 54.39 34.08 4.73
N GLU A 416 54.70 35.35 4.94
CA GLU A 416 55.73 36.05 4.17
C GLU A 416 57.12 35.44 4.38
N GLU A 417 57.48 35.15 5.62
CA GLU A 417 58.73 34.44 5.95
C GLU A 417 58.75 33.02 5.41
N GLY A 418 57.64 32.30 5.54
CA GLY A 418 57.46 30.94 5.00
C GLY A 418 57.55 30.90 3.49
N SER A 419 56.99 31.90 2.79
CA SER A 419 57.07 32.05 1.34
C SER A 419 58.51 32.30 0.89
N ARG A 420 59.26 33.16 1.59
CA ARG A 420 60.70 33.36 1.31
C ARG A 420 61.50 32.09 1.50
N ARG A 421 61.25 31.34 2.59
CA ARG A 421 61.89 30.03 2.83
C ARG A 421 61.54 29.04 1.72
N TRP A 422 60.29 28.99 1.30
CA TRP A 422 59.83 28.11 0.24
C TRP A 422 60.48 28.47 -1.11
N GLN A 423 60.56 29.75 -1.48
CA GLN A 423 61.27 30.18 -2.70
C GLN A 423 62.76 29.79 -2.68
N ALA A 424 63.43 29.96 -1.54
CA ALA A 424 64.82 29.54 -1.40
C ALA A 424 64.99 28.01 -1.48
N LEU A 425 64.08 27.26 -0.86
CA LEU A 425 64.04 25.80 -0.95
C LEU A 425 63.77 25.36 -2.40
N ASP A 426 62.81 25.95 -3.09
CA ASP A 426 62.41 25.60 -4.46
C ASP A 426 63.54 25.82 -5.46
N GLN A 427 64.28 26.94 -5.32
CA GLN A 427 65.49 27.19 -6.10
C GLN A 427 66.56 26.12 -5.87
N ARG A 428 66.84 25.76 -4.61
CA ARG A 428 67.79 24.68 -4.30
C ARG A 428 67.29 23.32 -4.80
N PHE A 429 66.02 23.04 -4.59
CA PHE A 429 65.38 21.78 -4.97
C PHE A 429 65.49 21.55 -6.47
N THR A 430 65.18 22.57 -7.28
CA THR A 430 65.28 22.51 -8.75
C THR A 430 66.72 22.33 -9.23
N LEU A 431 67.69 22.89 -8.51
CA LEU A 431 69.12 22.78 -8.85
C LEU A 431 69.73 21.44 -8.44
N GLU A 432 69.41 20.94 -7.24
CA GLU A 432 70.03 19.74 -6.66
C GLU A 432 69.28 18.45 -7.03
N ILE A 433 67.97 18.53 -7.31
CA ILE A 433 67.10 17.40 -7.65
C ILE A 433 66.34 17.73 -8.95
N PRO A 434 67.01 17.69 -10.12
CA PRO A 434 66.39 18.06 -11.40
C PRO A 434 65.32 17.06 -11.88
N THR A 435 65.37 15.82 -11.39
CA THR A 435 64.41 14.76 -11.72
C THR A 435 63.79 14.17 -10.44
N PRO A 436 62.98 14.95 -9.71
CA PRO A 436 62.47 14.57 -8.38
C PRO A 436 61.53 13.36 -8.38
N CYS A 437 61.11 12.92 -9.57
CA CYS A 437 60.27 11.75 -9.78
C CYS A 437 61.04 10.49 -10.18
N ALA A 438 62.35 10.57 -10.45
CA ALA A 438 63.17 9.41 -10.78
C ALA A 438 63.46 8.54 -9.54
N ASP A 439 63.59 9.16 -8.37
CA ASP A 439 63.72 8.49 -7.08
C ASP A 439 63.00 9.29 -5.99
N ILE A 440 61.75 8.91 -5.73
CA ILE A 440 60.90 9.57 -4.73
C ILE A 440 61.47 9.38 -3.32
N ALA A 441 62.07 8.23 -3.02
CA ALA A 441 62.60 7.95 -1.69
C ALA A 441 63.80 8.86 -1.39
N ALA A 442 64.72 9.01 -2.34
CA ALA A 442 65.84 9.93 -2.23
C ALA A 442 65.38 11.40 -2.16
N THR A 443 64.39 11.78 -2.97
CA THR A 443 63.81 13.14 -2.98
C THR A 443 63.18 13.50 -1.64
N VAL A 444 62.38 12.60 -1.04
CA VAL A 444 61.79 12.79 0.28
C VAL A 444 62.86 12.83 1.38
N ALA A 445 63.89 12.00 1.29
CA ALA A 445 65.00 12.03 2.25
C ALA A 445 65.76 13.38 2.18
N TRP A 446 66.01 13.89 0.97
CA TRP A 446 66.62 15.21 0.77
C TRP A 446 65.74 16.32 1.36
N LEU A 447 64.43 16.31 1.09
CA LEU A 447 63.48 17.29 1.64
C LEU A 447 63.47 17.27 3.17
N ARG A 448 63.48 16.08 3.79
CA ARG A 448 63.54 15.94 5.25
C ARG A 448 64.84 16.48 5.86
N ALA A 449 65.92 16.47 5.10
CA ALA A 449 67.20 16.99 5.57
C ALA A 449 67.27 18.53 5.57
N GLN A 450 66.32 19.21 4.91
CA GLN A 450 66.35 20.67 4.80
C GLN A 450 65.83 21.34 6.08
N PRO A 451 66.51 22.38 6.60
CA PRO A 451 66.16 22.99 7.89
C PRO A 451 64.84 23.77 7.84
N GLU A 452 64.42 24.26 6.69
CA GLU A 452 63.12 24.94 6.51
C GLU A 452 61.94 24.02 6.24
N VAL A 453 62.15 22.73 5.99
CA VAL A 453 61.07 21.76 5.80
C VAL A 453 60.52 21.34 7.16
N GLU A 454 59.20 21.42 7.31
CA GLU A 454 58.45 21.00 8.50
C GLU A 454 58.14 19.52 8.46
N SER A 455 57.69 19.04 7.29
CA SER A 455 57.37 17.64 7.04
C SER A 455 57.55 17.30 5.56
N ALA A 456 57.90 16.05 5.27
CA ALA A 456 57.90 15.52 3.91
C ALA A 456 57.61 14.00 3.95
N HIS A 457 56.74 13.53 3.07
CA HIS A 457 56.28 12.15 3.03
C HIS A 457 56.18 11.65 1.59
N GLY A 458 56.55 10.39 1.38
CA GLY A 458 56.24 9.68 0.14
C GLY A 458 54.89 8.98 0.31
N THR A 459 53.96 9.24 -0.61
CA THR A 459 52.64 8.62 -0.64
C THR A 459 52.58 7.67 -1.84
N GLY A 460 52.92 6.40 -1.60
CA GLY A 460 53.01 5.38 -2.64
C GLY A 460 54.25 5.51 -3.54
N HIS A 461 54.20 4.92 -4.74
CA HIS A 461 55.31 4.93 -5.71
C HIS A 461 55.26 6.10 -6.69
N HIS A 462 54.25 6.97 -6.59
CA HIS A 462 53.97 7.98 -7.61
C HIS A 462 53.84 9.39 -7.07
N ASN A 463 53.77 9.62 -5.76
CA ASN A 463 53.56 10.96 -5.24
C ASN A 463 54.41 11.18 -3.99
N TYR A 464 54.75 12.44 -3.73
CA TYR A 464 55.24 12.88 -2.43
C TYR A 464 54.65 14.24 -2.07
N ASP A 465 54.55 14.50 -0.79
CA ASP A 465 54.13 15.77 -0.24
C ASP A 465 55.19 16.36 0.68
N TYR A 466 55.24 17.68 0.77
CA TYR A 466 56.07 18.37 1.75
C TYR A 466 55.47 19.71 2.17
N ARG A 467 55.81 20.12 3.38
CA ARG A 467 55.38 21.39 3.99
C ARG A 467 56.60 22.17 4.46
N VAL A 468 56.62 23.46 4.17
CA VAL A 468 57.67 24.38 4.64
C VAL A 468 57.21 25.10 5.90
N LYS A 469 58.13 25.30 6.84
CA LYS A 469 57.85 25.96 8.12
C LYS A 469 57.29 27.37 7.91
N GLY A 470 56.05 27.56 8.33
CA GLY A 470 55.35 28.84 8.24
C GLY A 470 54.76 29.16 6.86
N SER A 471 54.92 28.29 5.84
CA SER A 471 54.26 28.50 4.54
C SER A 471 52.76 28.31 4.62
N GLY A 472 52.28 27.58 5.64
CA GLY A 472 50.88 27.20 5.85
C GLY A 472 50.23 26.45 4.68
N ILE A 473 51.03 25.95 3.73
CA ILE A 473 50.61 25.23 2.53
C ILE A 473 51.41 23.93 2.46
N THR A 474 50.71 22.81 2.25
CA THR A 474 51.30 21.52 1.90
C THR A 474 51.38 21.42 0.37
N ASN A 475 52.58 21.20 -0.16
CA ASN A 475 52.79 20.97 -1.59
C ASN A 475 52.66 19.48 -1.88
N LEU A 476 51.80 19.13 -2.82
CA LEU A 476 51.68 17.76 -3.34
C LEU A 476 52.30 17.71 -4.73
N VAL A 477 53.25 16.80 -4.93
CA VAL A 477 53.87 16.55 -6.23
C VAL A 477 53.44 15.17 -6.72
N ASN A 478 52.77 15.17 -7.86
CA ASN A 478 52.38 13.96 -8.55
C ASN A 478 53.43 13.62 -9.61
N CYS A 479 54.13 12.52 -9.39
CA CYS A 479 55.05 11.91 -10.34
C CYS A 479 54.28 10.94 -11.22
N HIS A 480 53.72 11.48 -12.31
CA HIS A 480 53.30 10.63 -13.43
C HIS A 480 54.56 9.95 -14.00
N ASN A 481 54.48 8.65 -14.31
CA ASN A 481 55.59 7.93 -14.93
C ASN A 481 56.23 8.77 -16.06
N PRO A 482 57.56 8.94 -16.10
CA PRO A 482 58.21 9.33 -17.35
C PRO A 482 58.00 8.28 -18.45
#